data_AF-A0A7W4C319-F1
#
_entry.id   AF-A0A7W4C319-F1
#
_cell.length_a   1.000
_cell.length_b   1.000
_cell.length_c   1.000
_cell.angle_alpha   90.00
_cell.angle_beta   90.00
_cell.angle_gamma   90.00
#
_symmetry.space_group_name_H-M   'P 1'
#
loop_
_entity.id
_entity.type
_entity.pdbx_description
1 polymer ?
#
loop_
_entity_poly.entity_id
_entity_poly.type
_entity_poly.pdbx_seq_one_letter_code
_entity_poly.pdbx_strand_id
1 'polypeptide(L)'
;PMDADPLTRHPTFNCKVHSWAGFIMLLSLVVAPILIAISPTSETVPVYFRLFSIASVIGAVYYLFVMARAVKAQTNAGTHQRVSYGLQLIWLSVFSLILA
;
A
#
# COMPACT_ATOMS: atom_id res chain seq x y z
N PRO A 1 -5.26 -8.42 22.99
CA PRO A 1 -6.38 -7.81 22.23
C PRO A 1 -5.99 -6.37 21.87
N MET A 2 -6.37 -5.89 20.68
CA MET A 2 -6.11 -4.50 20.25
C MET A 2 -7.04 -3.54 21.00
N ASP A 3 -6.62 -2.29 21.20
CA ASP A 3 -7.46 -1.28 21.86
C ASP A 3 -8.73 -1.03 21.04
N ALA A 4 -9.85 -0.85 21.72
CA ALA A 4 -11.15 -0.59 21.08
C ALA A 4 -11.19 0.78 20.38
N ASP A 5 -10.39 1.74 20.85
CA ASP A 5 -10.24 3.05 20.25
C ASP A 5 -8.82 3.24 19.69
N PRO A 6 -8.66 3.35 18.35
CA PRO A 6 -7.37 3.55 17.70
C PRO A 6 -6.77 4.94 17.96
N LEU A 7 -7.53 5.87 18.57
CA LEU A 7 -7.12 7.24 18.86
C LEU A 7 -6.74 7.47 20.34
N THR A 8 -6.64 6.41 21.13
CA THR A 8 -6.23 6.51 22.54
C THR A 8 -4.83 7.13 22.66
N ARG A 9 -4.67 8.08 23.60
CA ARG A 9 -3.37 8.76 23.84
C ARG A 9 -2.27 7.81 24.33
N HIS A 10 -2.64 6.66 24.89
CA HIS A 10 -1.73 5.63 25.38
C HIS A 10 -2.08 4.29 24.75
N PRO A 11 -1.72 4.07 23.46
CA PRO A 11 -2.01 2.81 22.80
C PRO A 11 -1.21 1.69 23.48
N THR A 12 -1.87 0.55 23.70
CA THR A 12 -1.24 -0.65 24.24
C THR A 12 -0.16 -1.16 23.29
N PHE A 13 0.77 -1.95 23.83
CA PHE A 13 1.85 -2.55 23.03
C PHE A 13 1.31 -3.32 21.81
N ASN A 14 0.22 -4.08 22.00
CA ASN A 14 -0.43 -4.84 20.93
C ASN A 14 -0.96 -3.92 19.81
N CYS A 15 -1.53 -2.76 20.17
CA CYS A 15 -2.04 -1.78 19.21
C CYS A 15 -0.91 -1.13 18.39
N LYS A 16 0.24 -0.85 19.04
CA LYS A 16 1.45 -0.38 18.35
C LYS A 16 1.99 -1.42 17.38
N VAL A 17 2.12 -2.67 17.81
CA VAL A 17 2.61 -3.77 16.96
C VAL A 17 1.70 -3.98 15.76
N HIS A 18 0.38 -4.00 15.94
CA HIS A 18 -0.56 -4.12 14.83
C HIS A 18 -0.43 -2.98 13.82
N SER A 19 -0.32 -1.74 14.30
CA SER A 19 -0.14 -0.56 13.44
C SER A 19 1.16 -0.61 12.65
N TRP A 20 2.26 -1.02 13.28
CA TRP A 20 3.56 -1.22 12.63
C TRP A 20 3.55 -2.37 11.62
N ALA A 21 2.91 -3.49 11.96
CA ALA A 21 2.77 -4.62 11.04
C ALA A 21 2.00 -4.22 9.77
N GLY A 22 0.90 -3.46 9.94
CA GLY A 22 0.18 -2.86 8.82
C GLY A 22 1.08 -1.95 8.00
N PHE A 23 1.82 -1.03 8.63
CA PHE A 23 2.72 -0.14 7.88
C PHE A 23 3.79 -0.91 7.07
N ILE A 24 4.43 -1.92 7.68
CA ILE A 24 5.44 -2.75 7.02
C ILE A 24 4.86 -3.52 5.83
N MET A 25 3.63 -4.05 5.96
CA MET A 25 2.93 -4.72 4.88
C MET A 25 2.63 -3.78 3.71
N LEU A 26 2.19 -2.55 3.99
CA LEU A 26 1.95 -1.55 2.95
C LEU A 26 3.25 -1.21 2.22
N LEU A 27 4.35 -1.05 2.97
CA LEU A 27 5.66 -0.76 2.40
C LEU A 27 6.16 -1.90 1.50
N SER A 28 6.06 -3.15 1.95
CA SER A 28 6.51 -4.30 1.16
C SER A 28 5.76 -4.43 -0.17
N LEU A 29 4.45 -4.14 -0.16
CA LEU A 29 3.62 -4.13 -1.37
C LEU A 29 3.89 -2.95 -2.31
N VAL A 30 4.51 -1.85 -1.85
CA VAL A 30 4.95 -0.74 -2.72
C VAL A 30 6.28 -1.06 -3.42
N VAL A 31 7.18 -1.80 -2.78
CA VAL A 31 8.53 -2.05 -3.33
C VAL A 31 8.45 -2.83 -4.65
N ALA A 32 7.60 -3.85 -4.73
CA ALA A 32 7.46 -4.67 -5.93
C ALA A 32 7.08 -3.85 -7.20
N PRO A 33 6.01 -3.03 -7.20
CA PRO A 33 5.67 -2.20 -8.36
C PRO A 33 6.72 -1.12 -8.66
N ILE A 34 7.47 -0.63 -7.67
CA ILE A 34 8.61 0.27 -7.92
C ILE A 34 9.71 -0.43 -8.73
N LEU A 35 10.06 -1.66 -8.35
CA LEU A 35 11.09 -2.44 -9.06
C LEU A 35 10.70 -2.71 -10.52
N ILE A 36 9.42 -3.02 -10.77
CA ILE A 36 8.89 -3.19 -12.13
C ILE A 36 8.83 -1.87 -12.91
N ALA A 37 8.55 -0.74 -12.24
CA ALA A 37 8.51 0.57 -12.90
C ALA A 37 9.89 1.00 -13.44
N ILE A 38 10.97 0.67 -12.72
CA ILE A 38 12.36 1.00 -13.10
C ILE A 38 13.03 -0.08 -13.94
N SER A 39 12.46 -1.29 -14.04
CA SER A 39 13.04 -2.37 -14.82
C SER A 39 13.00 -2.06 -16.32
N PRO A 40 13.98 -2.56 -17.11
CA PRO A 40 13.91 -2.47 -18.55
C PRO A 40 12.70 -3.24 -19.08
N THR A 41 12.18 -2.82 -20.23
CA THR A 41 11.13 -3.53 -20.94
C THR A 41 11.69 -4.83 -21.52
N SER A 42 11.14 -5.95 -21.07
CA SER A 42 11.45 -7.30 -21.52
C SER A 42 10.18 -7.99 -22.04
N GLU A 43 10.30 -9.17 -22.64
CA GLU A 43 9.12 -9.97 -23.02
C GLU A 43 8.21 -10.28 -21.82
N THR A 44 8.79 -10.39 -20.63
CA THR A 44 8.08 -10.60 -19.35
C THR A 44 7.50 -9.33 -18.72
N VAL A 45 8.00 -8.15 -19.09
CA VAL A 45 7.54 -6.84 -18.59
C VAL A 45 7.19 -5.95 -19.79
N PRO A 46 5.99 -6.13 -20.36
CA PRO A 46 5.57 -5.35 -21.51
C PRO A 46 5.33 -3.89 -21.12
N VAL A 47 5.44 -2.98 -22.10
CA VAL A 47 5.35 -1.53 -21.89
C VAL A 47 4.06 -1.12 -21.17
N TYR A 48 2.92 -1.73 -21.51
CA TYR A 48 1.64 -1.43 -20.86
C TYR A 48 1.65 -1.77 -19.38
N PHE A 49 2.29 -2.88 -18.98
CA PHE A 49 2.36 -3.31 -17.59
C PHE A 49 3.31 -2.43 -16.77
N ARG A 50 4.38 -1.93 -17.41
CA ARG A 50 5.25 -0.93 -16.82
C ARG A 50 4.51 0.38 -16.54
N LEU A 51 3.73 0.88 -17.51
CA LEU A 51 2.91 2.09 -17.33
C LEU A 51 1.86 1.90 -16.21
N PHE A 52 1.21 0.74 -16.19
CA PHE A 52 0.29 0.37 -15.12
C PHE A 52 0.99 0.31 -13.75
N SER A 53 2.20 -0.24 -13.67
CA SER A 53 3.00 -0.26 -12.45
C SER A 53 3.37 1.14 -11.97
N ILE A 54 3.76 2.05 -12.88
CA ILE A 54 4.01 3.46 -12.55
C ILE A 54 2.73 4.12 -12.00
N ALA A 55 1.58 3.94 -12.66
CA ALA A 55 0.31 4.47 -12.18
C ALA A 55 -0.05 3.91 -10.79
N SER A 56 0.21 2.63 -10.55
CA SER A 56 -0.01 2.00 -9.25
C SER A 56 0.91 2.53 -8.15
N VAL A 57 2.19 2.80 -8.45
CA VAL A 57 3.11 3.46 -7.52
C VAL A 57 2.61 4.86 -7.16
N ILE A 58 2.20 5.65 -8.16
CA ILE A 58 1.66 7.00 -7.94
C ILE A 58 0.42 6.93 -7.04
N GLY A 59 -0.51 6.02 -7.35
CA GLY A 59 -1.71 5.79 -6.54
C GLY A 59 -1.39 5.41 -5.10
N ALA A 60 -0.46 4.47 -4.90
CA ALA A 60 -0.04 4.04 -3.57
C ALA A 60 0.60 5.19 -2.76
N VAL A 61 1.50 5.97 -3.37
CA VAL A 61 2.13 7.14 -2.71
C VAL A 61 1.09 8.21 -2.37
N TYR A 62 0.14 8.47 -3.28
CA TYR A 62 -0.96 9.41 -3.04
C TYR A 62 -1.79 8.98 -1.83
N TYR A 63 -2.25 7.72 -1.78
CA TYR A 63 -3.04 7.22 -0.66
C TYR A 63 -2.25 7.13 0.65
N LEU A 64 -0.95 6.88 0.59
CA LEU A 64 -0.06 6.91 1.76
C LEU A 64 0.00 8.33 2.34
N PHE A 65 0.11 9.35 1.49
CA PHE A 65 0.06 10.75 1.91
C PHE A 65 -1.31 11.15 2.48
N VAL A 66 -2.40 10.78 1.82
CA VAL A 66 -3.77 11.06 2.29
C VAL A 66 -4.04 10.36 3.62
N MET A 67 -3.60 9.11 3.78
CA MET A 67 -3.69 8.36 5.03
C MET A 67 -2.89 9.05 6.15
N ALA A 68 -1.66 9.49 5.88
CA ALA A 68 -0.85 10.21 6.87
C ALA A 68 -1.53 11.51 7.34
N ARG A 69 -2.19 12.24 6.42
CA ARG A 69 -3.02 13.39 6.77
C ARG A 69 -4.25 13.00 7.58
N ALA A 70 -4.94 11.93 7.21
CA ALA A 70 -6.12 11.44 7.90
C ALA A 70 -5.83 11.00 9.33
N VAL A 71 -4.66 10.38 9.57
CA VAL A 71 -4.17 10.03 10.92
C VAL A 71 -3.95 11.29 11.77
N LYS A 72 -3.28 12.31 11.22
CA LYS A 72 -3.09 13.59 11.93
C LYS A 72 -4.41 14.31 12.21
N ALA A 73 -5.34 14.25 11.27
CA ALA A 73 -6.67 14.84 11.42
C ALA A 73 -7.63 13.98 12.27
N GLN A 74 -7.20 12.80 12.74
CA GLN A 74 -8.04 11.87 13.53
C GLN A 74 -9.35 11.50 12.81
N THR A 75 -9.27 11.34 11.48
CA THR A 75 -10.39 10.99 10.61
C THR A 75 -10.28 9.53 10.15
N ASN A 76 -10.95 9.16 9.05
CA ASN A 76 -11.09 7.79 8.56
C ASN A 76 -9.82 7.24 7.87
N ALA A 77 -8.68 7.20 8.58
CA ALA A 77 -7.42 6.66 8.09
C ALA A 77 -7.52 5.22 7.58
N GLY A 78 -8.35 4.39 8.24
CA GLY A 78 -8.58 3.00 7.84
C GLY A 78 -9.20 2.84 6.45
N THR A 79 -9.97 3.82 5.98
CA THR A 79 -10.55 3.77 4.61
C THR A 79 -9.45 3.99 3.58
N HIS A 80 -8.61 5.00 3.78
CA HIS A 80 -7.47 5.27 2.89
C HIS A 80 -6.47 4.11 2.87
N GLN A 81 -6.25 3.48 4.03
CA GLN A 81 -5.45 2.26 4.14
C GLN A 81 -6.02 1.12 3.28
N ARG A 82 -7.32 0.83 3.39
CA ARG A 82 -8.00 -0.21 2.58
C ARG A 82 -7.92 0.07 1.09
N VAL A 83 -8.09 1.32 0.67
CA VAL A 83 -8.00 1.70 -0.75
C VAL A 83 -6.57 1.52 -1.28
N SER A 84 -5.56 1.93 -0.51
CA SER A 84 -4.15 1.72 -0.86
C SER A 84 -3.85 0.23 -1.06
N TYR A 85 -4.28 -0.62 -0.11
CA TYR A 85 -4.11 -2.07 -0.24
C TYR A 85 -4.88 -2.66 -1.41
N GLY A 86 -6.12 -2.24 -1.63
CA GLY A 86 -6.92 -2.72 -2.76
C GLY A 86 -6.21 -2.46 -4.08
N LEU A 87 -5.63 -1.27 -4.25
CA LEU A 87 -4.86 -0.91 -5.43
C LEU A 87 -3.61 -1.78 -5.59
N GLN A 88 -2.87 -2.05 -4.51
CA GLN A 88 -1.71 -2.94 -4.53
C GLN A 88 -2.07 -4.40 -4.83
N LEU A 89 -3.19 -4.88 -4.31
CA LEU A 89 -3.68 -6.24 -4.59
C LEU A 89 -4.14 -6.38 -6.03
N ILE A 90 -4.83 -5.38 -6.59
CA ILE A 90 -5.17 -5.35 -8.02
C ILE A 90 -3.89 -5.42 -8.86
N TRP A 91 -2.86 -4.65 -8.48
CA TRP A 91 -1.58 -4.71 -9.18
C TRP A 91 -0.96 -6.11 -9.12
N LEU A 92 -0.96 -6.74 -7.95
CA LEU A 92 -0.44 -8.09 -7.75
C LEU A 92 -1.22 -9.14 -8.57
N SER A 93 -2.55 -9.03 -8.64
CA SER A 93 -3.39 -9.91 -9.45
C SER A 93 -3.08 -9.79 -10.94
N VAL A 94 -2.93 -8.56 -11.46
CA VAL A 94 -2.53 -8.34 -12.85
C VAL A 94 -1.13 -8.90 -13.12
N PHE A 95 -0.19 -8.69 -12.20
CA PHE A 95 1.16 -9.24 -12.32
C PHE A 95 1.14 -10.77 -12.39
N SER A 96 0.34 -11.42 -11.54
CA SER A 96 0.19 -12.87 -11.53
C SER A 96 -0.37 -13.41 -12.84
N LEU A 97 -1.27 -12.69 -13.51
CA LEU A 97 -1.84 -13.11 -14.79
C LEU A 97 -0.86 -12.96 -15.95
N ILE A 98 0.09 -12.03 -15.87
CA ILE A 98 1.12 -11.83 -16.89
C ILE A 98 2.22 -12.89 -16.81
N LEU A 99 2.48 -13.40 -15.60
CA LEU A 99 3.48 -14.46 -15.37
C LEU A 99 2.95 -15.89 -15.57
N ALA A 100 1.63 -16.08 -15.59
CA ALA A 100 0.97 -17.38 -15.74
C ALA A 100 1.03 -17.89 -17.18
#